data_AF-A0A452XQD5-F1
#
_entry.id   AF-A0A452XQD5-F1
#
_cell.length_a   1.000
_cell.length_b   1.000
_cell.length_c   1.000
_cell.angle_alpha   90.00
_cell.angle_beta   90.00
_cell.angle_gamma   90.00
#
_symmetry.space_group_name_H-M   'P 1'
#
loop_
_entity.id
_entity.type
_entity.pdbx_description
1 polymer ?
#
loop_
_entity_poly.entity_id
_entity_poly.type
_entity_poly.pdbx_seq_one_letter_code
_entity_poly.pdbx_strand_id
1 'polypeptide(L)'
;YIGYEVLQKLVIPQPKQYLEARYPDGIALEAVFVHPSVVDMLDAAVGDAIENGQWIDSLSILPSYISGPDATKILSLCPSFQKAAKSSKAVLFGGSCVFSNVFIKGIFDQLEKEIDSFGIKHSAGQGTPVNMNSSSEHRAGSVQYSDTKDFGDNDASSTGASSDRGPKKKRGKATGSAKGGAVEKDDDEEIIPVKGKKAHRKNKDIGSSGDAKRGGKKAPEKPKEENTNIFPDELIEQKVLAVAPELEELGGSDDLNGPIKLLSSHLRPMLIDAWKKKRNTMLSENAERRRSVLDNLQKQLDEAVLDMQLYEKALDVFEDDPATSGILHKHLLRTMGTPIVDKILSSLDRDNKLKNGMEYEDSEEQHAQLSTTDRTFLAKDLPGQLSSKAQALVEALEGKWFDSFMDALRDTAEESGLLFKKLDKRLERSMLHSYRKDLIAQVSSETDPVSFLPKVVALLFLQAHNKGLQAPGRAVGAVITLLKDKLPASTFKVLTEYHATTVKVLALQAAATGDEDDCASDRMLEKKEDLEERLMPELKSLALGTSKEQ
;
A
#
# COMPACT_ATOMS: atom_id res chain seq x y z
N TYR A 1 -57.88 -18.14 30.25
CA TYR A 1 -57.86 -16.73 29.83
C TYR A 1 -59.27 -16.35 29.38
N ILE A 2 -59.62 -15.06 29.40
CA ILE A 2 -60.93 -14.55 28.96
C ILE A 2 -60.69 -13.27 28.14
N GLY A 3 -61.08 -13.27 26.87
CA GLY A 3 -60.99 -12.09 25.99
C GLY A 3 -62.05 -11.06 26.35
N TYR A 4 -61.67 -9.78 26.41
CA TYR A 4 -62.64 -8.72 26.73
C TYR A 4 -63.71 -8.56 25.66
N GLU A 5 -63.38 -8.84 24.39
CA GLU A 5 -64.34 -8.81 23.28
C GLU A 5 -65.48 -9.83 23.48
N VAL A 6 -65.17 -11.01 24.04
CA VAL A 6 -66.17 -12.05 24.31
C VAL A 6 -67.18 -11.56 25.35
N LEU A 7 -66.72 -10.89 26.39
CA LEU A 7 -67.59 -10.32 27.43
C LEU A 7 -68.41 -9.14 26.91
N GLN A 8 -67.85 -8.33 26.03
CA GLN A 8 -68.58 -7.25 25.36
C GLN A 8 -69.70 -7.80 24.47
N LYS A 9 -69.45 -8.90 23.74
CA LYS A 9 -70.47 -9.60 22.95
C LYS A 9 -71.60 -10.18 23.81
N LEU A 10 -71.30 -10.52 25.06
CA LEU A 10 -72.28 -10.94 26.08
C LEU A 10 -72.94 -9.75 26.82
N VAL A 11 -72.71 -8.52 26.35
CA VAL A 11 -73.29 -7.28 26.92
C VAL A 11 -72.88 -7.05 28.37
N ILE A 12 -71.68 -7.50 28.76
CA ILE A 12 -71.11 -7.22 30.08
C ILE A 12 -70.34 -5.89 30.00
N PRO A 13 -70.81 -4.82 30.67
CA PRO A 13 -70.11 -3.54 30.69
C PRO A 13 -68.81 -3.64 31.51
N GLN A 14 -67.79 -2.87 31.12
CA GLN A 14 -66.50 -2.80 31.82
C GLN A 14 -65.87 -4.19 32.09
N PRO A 15 -65.58 -4.96 31.03
CA PRO A 15 -65.19 -6.38 31.15
C PRO A 15 -63.94 -6.59 32.02
N LYS A 16 -62.99 -5.65 32.00
CA LYS A 16 -61.79 -5.68 32.83
C LYS A 16 -62.12 -5.63 34.32
N GLN A 17 -62.87 -4.61 34.76
CA GLN A 17 -63.27 -4.44 36.16
C GLN A 17 -64.18 -5.59 36.64
N TYR A 18 -65.06 -6.06 35.76
CA TYR A 18 -65.92 -7.20 36.04
C TYR A 18 -65.13 -8.48 36.35
N LEU A 19 -64.05 -8.75 35.60
CA LEU A 19 -63.19 -9.91 35.83
C LEU A 19 -62.28 -9.73 37.05
N GLU A 20 -61.69 -8.54 37.25
CA GLU A 20 -60.88 -8.23 38.43
C GLU A 20 -61.68 -8.42 39.73
N ALA A 21 -62.95 -8.03 39.75
CA ALA A 21 -63.82 -8.20 40.92
C ALA A 21 -64.17 -9.67 41.22
N ARG A 22 -64.24 -10.53 40.20
CA ARG A 22 -64.61 -11.95 40.35
C ARG A 22 -63.42 -12.88 40.53
N TYR A 23 -62.27 -12.50 39.99
CA TYR A 23 -61.05 -13.29 39.98
C TYR A 23 -59.89 -12.40 40.45
N PRO A 24 -59.76 -12.18 41.77
CA PRO A 24 -58.79 -11.23 42.32
C PRO A 24 -57.33 -11.61 42.02
N ASP A 25 -57.04 -12.90 41.82
CA ASP A 25 -55.71 -13.40 41.48
C ASP A 25 -55.40 -13.30 39.98
N GLY A 26 -56.37 -12.93 39.15
CA GLY A 26 -56.17 -12.85 37.70
C GLY A 26 -55.44 -11.58 37.28
N ILE A 27 -54.76 -11.66 36.14
CA ILE A 27 -53.92 -10.61 35.58
C ILE A 27 -54.65 -9.97 34.41
N ALA A 28 -54.93 -8.68 34.57
CA ALA A 28 -55.63 -7.90 33.57
C ALA A 28 -54.65 -7.29 32.56
N LEU A 29 -54.65 -7.81 31.34
CA LEU A 29 -53.84 -7.30 30.22
C LEU A 29 -54.66 -6.32 29.37
N GLU A 30 -54.20 -6.01 28.15
CA GLU A 30 -54.80 -5.03 27.25
C GLU A 30 -56.05 -5.58 26.56
N ALA A 31 -55.97 -6.78 25.95
CA ALA A 31 -57.10 -7.40 25.25
C ALA A 31 -57.72 -8.58 26.01
N VAL A 32 -56.99 -9.15 26.98
CA VAL A 32 -57.33 -10.40 27.63
C VAL A 32 -57.06 -10.37 29.13
N PHE A 33 -57.83 -11.16 29.88
CA PHE A 33 -57.59 -11.45 31.29
C PHE A 33 -57.05 -12.87 31.45
N VAL A 34 -55.91 -13.03 32.11
CA VAL A 34 -55.22 -14.33 32.23
C VAL A 34 -55.11 -14.77 33.68
N HIS A 35 -55.06 -16.09 33.89
CA HIS A 35 -54.77 -16.67 35.19
C HIS A 35 -53.23 -16.70 35.39
N PRO A 36 -52.69 -16.55 36.61
CA PRO A 36 -51.25 -16.58 36.88
C PRO A 36 -50.51 -17.80 36.32
N SER A 37 -51.18 -18.95 36.22
CA SER A 37 -50.60 -20.16 35.61
C SER A 37 -50.13 -19.98 34.16
N VAL A 38 -50.63 -18.97 33.44
CA VAL A 38 -50.12 -18.62 32.09
C VAL A 38 -48.73 -17.98 32.18
N VAL A 39 -48.48 -17.16 33.21
CA VAL A 39 -47.16 -16.60 33.50
C VAL A 39 -46.22 -17.72 33.95
N ASP A 40 -46.66 -18.62 34.84
CA ASP A 40 -45.82 -19.72 35.34
C ASP A 40 -45.40 -20.67 34.20
N MET A 41 -46.32 -20.98 33.29
CA MET A 41 -46.04 -21.79 32.10
C MET A 41 -44.99 -21.14 31.19
N LEU A 42 -45.20 -19.85 30.86
CA LEU A 42 -44.25 -19.13 30.02
C LEU A 42 -42.90 -18.96 30.73
N ASP A 43 -42.89 -18.71 32.04
CA ASP A 43 -41.66 -18.58 32.82
C ASP A 43 -40.84 -19.86 32.83
N ALA A 44 -41.48 -21.02 32.99
CA ALA A 44 -40.81 -22.31 32.92
C ALA A 44 -40.17 -22.54 31.54
N ALA A 45 -40.90 -22.25 30.45
CA ALA A 45 -40.40 -22.39 29.09
C ALA A 45 -39.25 -21.40 28.78
N VAL A 46 -39.34 -20.16 29.25
CA VAL A 46 -38.28 -19.16 29.10
C VAL A 46 -37.06 -19.54 29.94
N GLY A 47 -37.26 -20.03 31.16
CA GLY A 47 -36.18 -20.53 32.02
C GLY A 47 -35.41 -21.65 31.35
N ASP A 48 -36.10 -22.66 30.83
CA ASP A 48 -35.50 -23.79 30.12
C ASP A 48 -34.74 -23.35 28.86
N ALA A 49 -35.33 -22.48 28.03
CA ALA A 49 -34.66 -21.96 26.83
C ALA A 49 -33.36 -21.20 27.18
N ILE A 50 -33.36 -20.39 28.24
CA ILE A 50 -32.18 -19.63 28.67
C ILE A 50 -31.11 -20.56 29.25
N GLU A 51 -31.50 -21.55 30.06
CA GLU A 51 -30.56 -22.50 30.68
C GLU A 51 -29.89 -23.40 29.64
N ASN A 52 -30.62 -23.80 28.60
CA ASN A 52 -30.10 -24.61 27.50
C ASN A 52 -29.44 -23.79 26.38
N GLY A 53 -29.32 -22.47 26.54
CA GLY A 53 -28.67 -21.60 25.56
C GLY A 53 -29.40 -21.51 24.21
N GLN A 54 -30.73 -21.56 24.24
CA GLN A 54 -31.62 -21.49 23.08
C GLN A 54 -32.32 -20.12 22.99
N TRP A 55 -33.25 -20.00 22.04
CA TRP A 55 -34.22 -18.90 21.93
C TRP A 55 -35.65 -19.45 22.02
N ILE A 56 -36.62 -18.59 22.30
CA ILE A 56 -38.03 -18.95 22.35
C ILE A 56 -38.92 -17.79 21.89
N ASP A 57 -39.92 -18.07 21.06
CA ASP A 57 -41.02 -17.14 20.81
C ASP A 57 -42.17 -17.39 21.78
N SER A 58 -42.48 -16.40 22.61
CA SER A 58 -43.57 -16.49 23.58
C SER A 58 -44.94 -16.69 22.92
N LEU A 59 -45.15 -16.19 21.70
CA LEU A 59 -46.42 -16.35 20.99
C LEU A 59 -46.69 -17.81 20.58
N SER A 60 -45.63 -18.62 20.39
CA SER A 60 -45.74 -20.05 20.11
C SER A 60 -46.15 -20.89 21.33
N ILE A 61 -45.95 -20.36 22.54
CA ILE A 61 -46.34 -21.02 23.80
C ILE A 61 -47.68 -20.52 24.31
N LEU A 62 -47.94 -19.23 24.11
CA LEU A 62 -49.15 -18.57 24.60
C LEU A 62 -50.38 -18.99 23.76
N PRO A 63 -51.57 -19.01 24.38
CA PRO A 63 -52.81 -19.20 23.62
C PRO A 63 -52.93 -18.19 22.47
N SER A 64 -53.40 -18.65 21.31
CA SER A 64 -53.50 -17.85 20.07
C SER A 64 -54.32 -16.55 20.16
N TYR A 65 -55.13 -16.40 21.21
CA TYR A 65 -55.88 -15.18 21.48
C TYR A 65 -55.02 -14.06 22.12
N ILE A 66 -53.78 -14.37 22.52
CA ILE A 66 -52.85 -13.43 23.11
C ILE A 66 -52.00 -12.82 21.99
N SER A 67 -52.03 -11.48 21.90
CA SER A 67 -51.28 -10.71 20.91
C SER A 67 -49.91 -10.26 21.44
N GLY A 68 -49.06 -9.73 20.57
CA GLY A 68 -47.71 -9.25 20.92
C GLY A 68 -47.65 -8.34 22.16
N PRO A 69 -48.43 -7.25 22.26
CA PRO A 69 -48.41 -6.36 23.43
C PRO A 69 -48.74 -7.07 24.75
N ASP A 70 -49.73 -7.97 24.73
CA ASP A 70 -50.11 -8.78 25.88
C ASP A 70 -49.03 -9.81 26.21
N ALA A 71 -48.41 -10.43 25.21
CA ALA A 71 -47.28 -11.36 25.38
C ALA A 71 -46.06 -10.67 26.01
N THR A 72 -45.70 -9.47 25.57
CA THR A 72 -44.63 -8.66 26.18
C THR A 72 -44.91 -8.39 27.65
N LYS A 73 -46.18 -8.09 27.99
CA LYS A 73 -46.57 -7.84 29.37
C LYS A 73 -46.51 -9.10 30.22
N ILE A 74 -46.92 -10.26 29.70
CA ILE A 74 -46.77 -11.55 30.40
C ILE A 74 -45.29 -11.86 30.61
N LEU A 75 -44.44 -11.71 29.59
CA LEU A 75 -42.98 -11.89 29.69
C LEU A 75 -42.36 -10.98 30.76
N SER A 76 -42.85 -9.74 30.90
CA SER A 76 -42.36 -8.82 31.92
C SER A 76 -42.64 -9.31 33.35
N LEU A 77 -43.57 -10.24 33.54
CA LEU A 77 -43.92 -10.84 34.83
C LEU A 77 -43.15 -12.14 35.11
N CYS A 78 -42.50 -12.74 34.12
CA CYS A 78 -41.72 -13.98 34.24
C CYS A 78 -40.42 -13.76 35.05
N PRO A 79 -40.26 -14.34 36.26
CA PRO A 79 -39.06 -14.18 37.08
C PRO A 79 -37.76 -14.64 36.40
N SER A 80 -37.80 -15.71 35.62
CA SER A 80 -36.67 -16.28 34.88
C SER A 80 -36.15 -15.29 33.84
N PHE A 81 -37.06 -14.66 33.07
CA PHE A 81 -36.71 -13.59 32.14
C PHE A 81 -36.16 -12.35 32.87
N GLN A 82 -36.84 -11.88 33.91
CA GLN A 82 -36.39 -10.71 34.67
C GLN A 82 -34.97 -10.88 35.24
N LYS A 83 -34.67 -12.07 35.77
CA LYS A 83 -33.34 -12.41 36.30
C LYS A 83 -32.29 -12.44 35.20
N ALA A 84 -32.62 -13.04 34.05
CA ALA A 84 -31.70 -13.14 32.92
C ALA A 84 -31.44 -11.76 32.28
N ALA A 85 -32.46 -10.94 32.07
CA ALA A 85 -32.32 -9.59 31.53
C ALA A 85 -31.45 -8.69 32.44
N LYS A 86 -31.67 -8.74 33.76
CA LYS A 86 -30.86 -7.99 34.75
C LYS A 86 -29.40 -8.41 34.79
N SER A 87 -29.11 -9.68 34.45
CA SER A 87 -27.75 -10.23 34.43
C SER A 87 -27.15 -10.29 33.02
N SER A 88 -27.78 -9.63 32.03
CA SER A 88 -27.36 -9.64 30.62
C SER A 88 -27.18 -11.05 30.03
N LYS A 89 -27.97 -12.02 30.51
CA LYS A 89 -27.97 -13.40 30.03
C LYS A 89 -29.00 -13.67 28.94
N ALA A 90 -29.95 -12.77 28.73
CA ALA A 90 -30.96 -12.87 27.68
C ALA A 90 -31.37 -11.48 27.17
N VAL A 91 -31.83 -11.42 25.92
CA VAL A 91 -32.30 -10.21 25.24
C VAL A 91 -33.68 -10.49 24.64
N LEU A 92 -34.58 -9.51 24.70
CA LEU A 92 -35.91 -9.57 24.08
C LEU A 92 -35.89 -8.83 22.75
N PHE A 93 -36.28 -9.51 21.67
CA PHE A 93 -36.45 -8.93 20.34
C PHE A 93 -37.92 -9.04 19.91
N GLY A 94 -38.41 -8.04 19.15
CA GLY A 94 -39.78 -8.02 18.62
C GLY A 94 -40.91 -8.00 19.67
N GLY A 95 -40.59 -7.84 20.95
CA GLY A 95 -41.55 -7.86 22.06
C GLY A 95 -42.04 -9.25 22.48
N SER A 96 -41.77 -10.31 21.71
CA SER A 96 -42.21 -11.68 22.03
C SER A 96 -41.09 -12.72 22.05
N CYS A 97 -39.94 -12.45 21.42
CA CYS A 97 -38.88 -13.46 21.25
C CYS A 97 -37.74 -13.24 22.24
N VAL A 98 -37.49 -14.21 23.12
CA VAL A 98 -36.41 -14.19 24.11
C VAL A 98 -35.23 -15.00 23.58
N PHE A 99 -34.07 -14.36 23.46
CA PHE A 99 -32.83 -14.99 23.02
C PHE A 99 -31.85 -15.05 24.18
N SER A 100 -31.30 -16.23 24.47
CA SER A 100 -30.19 -16.33 25.41
C SER A 100 -28.93 -15.70 24.80
N ASN A 101 -28.07 -15.10 25.66
CA ASN A 101 -26.79 -14.55 25.20
C ASN A 101 -25.83 -15.65 24.72
N VAL A 102 -26.01 -16.90 25.18
CA VAL A 102 -25.28 -18.07 24.69
C VAL A 102 -25.62 -18.33 23.21
N PHE A 103 -26.92 -18.30 22.86
CA PHE A 103 -27.38 -18.44 21.48
C PHE A 103 -26.87 -17.30 20.59
N ILE A 104 -27.03 -16.04 21.02
CA ILE A 104 -26.54 -14.86 20.28
C ILE A 104 -25.02 -14.96 20.05
N LYS A 105 -24.26 -15.35 21.09
CA LYS A 105 -22.82 -15.57 20.96
C LYS A 105 -22.49 -16.70 19.98
N GLY A 106 -23.26 -17.79 19.96
CA GLY A 106 -23.09 -18.87 19.00
C GLY A 106 -23.22 -18.40 17.55
N ILE A 107 -24.24 -17.60 17.25
CA ILE A 107 -24.40 -16.95 15.94
C ILE A 107 -23.21 -16.04 15.65
N PHE A 108 -22.87 -15.14 16.58
CA PHE A 108 -21.75 -14.23 16.44
C PHE A 108 -20.43 -14.96 16.14
N ASP A 109 -20.09 -16.02 16.89
CA ASP A 109 -18.84 -16.77 16.73
C ASP A 109 -18.74 -17.42 15.34
N GLN A 110 -19.87 -17.85 14.74
CA GLN A 110 -19.88 -18.38 13.38
C GLN A 110 -19.75 -17.27 12.34
N LEU A 111 -20.44 -16.14 12.53
CA LEU A 111 -20.30 -14.98 11.65
C LEU A 111 -18.89 -14.38 11.69
N GLU A 112 -18.24 -14.37 12.85
CA GLU A 112 -16.86 -13.89 13.03
C GLU A 112 -15.86 -14.73 12.22
N LYS A 113 -16.04 -16.06 12.14
CA LYS A 113 -15.21 -16.93 11.29
C LYS A 113 -15.37 -16.63 9.82
N GLU A 114 -16.58 -16.27 9.41
CA GLU A 114 -16.92 -15.98 8.03
C GLU A 114 -16.76 -14.51 7.65
N ILE A 115 -16.25 -13.66 8.55
CA ILE A 115 -16.25 -12.20 8.39
C ILE A 115 -15.51 -11.72 7.11
N ASP A 116 -14.56 -12.50 6.61
CA ASP A 116 -13.83 -12.21 5.35
C ASP A 116 -14.70 -12.50 4.12
N SER A 117 -15.67 -13.43 4.23
CA SER A 117 -16.61 -13.79 3.16
C SER A 117 -17.70 -12.74 2.93
N PHE A 118 -17.76 -11.71 3.77
CA PHE A 118 -18.76 -10.64 3.68
C PHE A 118 -18.53 -9.72 2.45
N GLY A 119 -17.47 -9.95 1.68
CA GLY A 119 -17.21 -9.19 0.44
C GLY A 119 -16.97 -7.70 0.70
N ILE A 120 -16.52 -7.36 1.92
CA ILE A 120 -16.23 -5.99 2.34
C ILE A 120 -15.13 -5.47 1.44
N LYS A 121 -15.49 -4.70 0.42
CA LYS A 121 -14.52 -4.02 -0.44
C LYS A 121 -13.66 -3.17 0.49
N HIS A 122 -12.37 -3.50 0.56
CA HIS A 122 -11.39 -2.67 1.25
C HIS A 122 -11.45 -1.30 0.58
N SER A 123 -12.20 -0.38 1.18
CA SER A 123 -12.32 0.98 0.65
C SER A 123 -10.94 1.58 0.79
N ALA A 124 -10.25 1.70 -0.34
CA ALA A 124 -8.97 2.36 -0.43
C ALA A 124 -9.13 3.79 0.10
N GLY A 125 -8.29 4.14 1.08
CA GLY A 125 -8.13 5.52 1.53
C GLY A 125 -9.19 6.03 2.50
N GLN A 126 -9.10 5.62 3.76
CA GLN A 126 -9.35 6.52 4.90
C GLN A 126 -8.69 5.93 6.16
N GLY A 127 -7.36 5.91 6.13
CA GLY A 127 -6.56 5.85 7.34
C GLY A 127 -5.96 7.22 7.54
N THR A 128 -6.58 8.06 8.37
CA THR A 128 -5.87 9.21 8.97
C THR A 128 -4.59 8.70 9.61
N PRO A 129 -3.41 9.22 9.24
CA PRO A 129 -2.18 8.84 9.91
C PRO A 129 -2.22 9.43 11.32
N VAL A 130 -2.08 8.56 12.32
CA VAL A 130 -1.80 9.00 13.69
C VAL A 130 -0.43 9.69 13.63
N ASN A 131 -0.49 10.99 13.86
CA ASN A 131 0.58 11.97 13.82
C ASN A 131 1.80 11.53 14.64
N MET A 132 2.97 11.53 14.01
CA MET A 132 4.27 11.46 14.67
C MET A 132 5.00 12.77 14.39
N ASN A 133 5.08 13.59 15.45
CA ASN A 133 5.77 14.87 15.62
C ASN A 133 6.65 15.36 14.46
N SER A 134 6.25 16.49 13.86
CA SER A 134 7.23 17.50 13.45
C SER A 134 6.82 18.86 14.03
N SER A 135 7.71 19.36 14.89
CA SER A 135 7.72 20.73 15.35
C SER A 135 8.17 21.64 14.22
N SER A 136 7.32 22.54 13.75
CA SER A 136 7.76 23.89 13.38
C SER A 136 6.58 24.85 13.44
N GLU A 137 6.73 25.83 14.31
CA GLU A 137 5.93 27.04 14.33
C GLU A 137 6.16 27.79 13.01
N HIS A 138 5.11 28.30 12.37
CA HIS A 138 5.03 29.71 12.02
C HIS A 138 3.59 30.13 11.70
N ARG A 139 3.27 31.29 12.27
CA ARG A 139 2.01 32.05 12.22
C ARG A 139 1.63 32.50 10.81
N ALA A 140 0.34 32.45 10.51
CA ALA A 140 -0.50 33.55 10.02
C ALA A 140 -1.85 32.91 9.60
N GLY A 141 -3.00 33.31 10.13
CA GLY A 141 -3.58 34.62 9.90
C GLY A 141 -4.80 34.42 9.00
N SER A 142 -5.95 34.21 9.66
CA SER A 142 -7.30 34.17 9.08
C SER A 142 -7.56 35.32 8.10
N VAL A 143 -8.31 35.05 7.02
CA VAL A 143 -9.59 35.71 6.68
C VAL A 143 -10.17 35.08 5.40
N GLN A 144 -11.42 34.61 5.50
CA GLN A 144 -12.30 34.30 4.37
C GLN A 144 -12.68 35.60 3.64
N TYR A 145 -12.81 35.57 2.31
CA TYR A 145 -14.06 35.87 1.60
C TYR A 145 -13.87 35.72 0.08
N SER A 146 -14.90 35.16 -0.54
CA SER A 146 -15.25 35.26 -1.95
C SER A 146 -15.36 36.72 -2.39
N ASP A 147 -14.86 37.07 -3.59
CA ASP A 147 -15.74 37.42 -4.71
C ASP A 147 -14.94 37.82 -5.95
N THR A 148 -15.43 37.31 -7.08
CA THR A 148 -15.12 37.71 -8.44
C THR A 148 -15.68 39.11 -8.74
N LYS A 149 -14.85 40.02 -9.28
CA LYS A 149 -15.21 40.97 -10.36
C LYS A 149 -14.00 41.80 -10.82
N ASP A 150 -13.61 41.51 -12.06
CA ASP A 150 -13.34 42.42 -13.19
C ASP A 150 -13.17 43.92 -12.91
N PHE A 151 -12.06 44.50 -13.39
CA PHE A 151 -11.99 45.62 -14.35
C PHE A 151 -10.56 46.20 -14.42
N GLY A 152 -9.98 46.21 -15.63
CA GLY A 152 -9.09 47.22 -16.23
C GLY A 152 -7.82 47.67 -15.48
N ASP A 153 -6.77 48.16 -16.10
CA ASP A 153 -6.40 48.42 -17.48
C ASP A 153 -4.92 48.84 -17.42
N ASN A 154 -4.22 48.64 -18.53
CA ASN A 154 -3.05 49.37 -18.99
C ASN A 154 -1.66 49.26 -18.29
N ASP A 155 -0.78 48.71 -19.13
CA ASP A 155 0.43 49.32 -19.67
C ASP A 155 1.82 49.01 -19.07
N ALA A 156 2.56 48.32 -19.94
CA ALA A 156 3.87 48.69 -20.47
C ALA A 156 5.09 48.71 -19.53
N SER A 157 6.02 47.80 -19.88
CA SER A 157 7.46 48.00 -20.16
C SER A 157 8.23 48.96 -19.24
N SER A 158 9.41 48.63 -18.72
CA SER A 158 10.58 48.31 -19.54
C SER A 158 11.81 48.14 -18.63
N THR A 159 12.64 47.15 -18.94
CA THR A 159 14.13 47.19 -19.00
C THR A 159 14.97 48.03 -18.02
N GLY A 160 16.05 47.40 -17.55
CA GLY A 160 17.36 48.05 -17.37
C GLY A 160 17.88 48.01 -15.94
N ALA A 161 18.78 47.09 -15.59
CA ALA A 161 20.23 47.11 -15.87
C ALA A 161 21.08 47.67 -14.71
N SER A 162 21.94 46.78 -14.15
CA SER A 162 23.27 47.09 -13.60
C SER A 162 23.29 47.96 -12.31
N SER A 163 24.26 47.95 -11.41
CA SER A 163 25.54 47.27 -11.25
C SER A 163 25.99 47.53 -9.80
N ASP A 164 26.98 46.75 -9.36
CA ASP A 164 28.10 47.21 -8.52
C ASP A 164 27.86 47.43 -7.02
N ARG A 165 28.38 46.49 -6.21
CA ARG A 165 29.60 46.67 -5.39
C ARG A 165 29.72 45.59 -4.32
N GLY A 166 30.72 44.71 -4.46
CA GLY A 166 31.31 44.01 -3.32
C GLY A 166 32.31 44.92 -2.56
N PRO A 167 33.28 44.35 -1.82
CA PRO A 167 33.12 43.56 -0.60
C PRO A 167 34.04 44.08 0.54
N LYS A 168 33.82 43.69 1.80
CA LYS A 168 34.86 43.81 2.86
C LYS A 168 34.99 42.54 3.71
N LYS A 169 36.21 41.98 3.63
CA LYS A 169 36.79 40.91 4.46
C LYS A 169 37.19 41.41 5.85
N LYS A 170 37.14 40.52 6.85
CA LYS A 170 38.12 40.37 7.96
C LYS A 170 37.87 38.99 8.60
N ARG A 171 38.69 37.95 8.33
CA ARG A 171 40.00 37.60 8.95
C ARG A 171 39.84 37.52 10.49
N GLY A 172 39.96 36.40 11.21
CA GLY A 172 40.52 35.05 10.98
C GLY A 172 41.40 34.68 12.19
N LYS A 173 41.43 33.42 12.65
CA LYS A 173 42.65 32.73 13.14
C LYS A 173 42.39 31.26 13.51
N ALA A 174 43.39 30.44 13.20
CA ALA A 174 43.50 29.01 13.46
C ALA A 174 44.54 28.72 14.56
N THR A 175 44.43 27.57 15.21
CA THR A 175 45.46 26.71 15.86
C THR A 175 44.72 25.42 16.27
N GLY A 176 45.03 24.17 15.94
CA GLY A 176 46.29 23.52 15.56
C GLY A 176 46.89 22.79 16.77
N SER A 177 46.70 21.46 16.90
CA SER A 177 47.71 20.55 17.47
C SER A 177 47.37 19.07 17.26
N ALA A 178 48.39 18.29 16.91
CA ALA A 178 48.38 16.86 16.66
C ALA A 178 49.41 16.16 17.56
N LYS A 179 49.10 14.94 18.02
CA LYS A 179 50.00 13.85 18.50
C LYS A 179 49.07 12.70 18.93
N GLY A 180 49.19 11.42 18.53
CA GLY A 180 50.31 10.62 18.06
C GLY A 180 50.77 9.68 19.19
N GLY A 181 50.59 8.36 19.05
CA GLY A 181 51.18 7.37 19.95
C GLY A 181 50.48 6.01 19.98
N ALA A 182 51.18 4.96 19.56
CA ALA A 182 50.69 3.60 19.33
C ALA A 182 51.01 2.59 20.48
N VAL A 183 50.45 1.37 20.35
CA VAL A 183 51.00 0.04 20.72
C VAL A 183 50.64 -0.60 22.10
N GLU A 184 49.85 -1.68 21.95
CA GLU A 184 49.90 -3.07 22.51
C GLU A 184 49.72 -3.47 24.00
N LYS A 185 48.79 -4.46 24.14
CA LYS A 185 48.89 -5.82 24.74
C LYS A 185 48.27 -6.16 26.10
N ASP A 186 47.43 -7.21 25.99
CA ASP A 186 47.17 -8.40 26.80
C ASP A 186 46.62 -8.38 28.24
N ASP A 187 45.49 -9.09 28.32
CA ASP A 187 45.08 -10.18 29.24
C ASP A 187 44.42 -9.96 30.62
N ASP A 188 43.37 -10.78 30.73
CA ASP A 188 42.72 -11.44 31.86
C ASP A 188 41.74 -10.70 32.80
N GLU A 189 40.46 -11.07 32.61
CA GLU A 189 39.57 -11.73 33.59
C GLU A 189 39.71 -11.33 35.08
N GLU A 190 38.72 -10.60 35.60
CA GLU A 190 37.90 -11.10 36.72
C GLU A 190 36.69 -10.19 37.02
N ILE A 191 35.56 -10.84 37.27
CA ILE A 191 34.25 -10.28 37.64
C ILE A 191 34.23 -10.06 39.16
N ILE A 192 33.59 -8.97 39.65
CA ILE A 192 32.57 -8.92 40.74
C ILE A 192 32.33 -7.43 41.19
N PRO A 193 31.10 -7.06 41.60
CA PRO A 193 30.49 -5.74 41.37
C PRO A 193 30.31 -4.87 42.63
N VAL A 194 30.18 -3.54 42.48
CA VAL A 194 29.76 -2.66 43.59
C VAL A 194 28.82 -1.52 43.17
N LYS A 195 27.56 -1.67 43.61
CA LYS A 195 26.60 -0.67 44.16
C LYS A 195 26.69 0.81 43.73
N GLY A 196 25.66 1.24 42.98
CA GLY A 196 24.51 2.00 43.53
C GLY A 196 24.61 3.52 43.71
N LYS A 197 23.63 4.26 43.14
CA LYS A 197 22.86 5.31 43.83
C LYS A 197 21.61 5.73 43.03
N LYS A 198 20.45 5.27 43.52
CA LYS A 198 19.09 5.70 43.16
C LYS A 198 18.69 6.78 44.16
N ALA A 199 18.27 7.97 43.70
CA ALA A 199 17.73 9.02 44.55
C ALA A 199 16.21 9.10 44.35
N HIS A 200 15.48 8.64 45.36
CA HIS A 200 14.02 8.76 45.51
C HIS A 200 13.79 9.76 46.64
N ARG A 201 12.99 10.80 46.42
CA ARG A 201 12.39 11.62 47.51
C ARG A 201 10.87 11.56 47.40
N LYS A 202 10.25 10.84 48.33
CA LYS A 202 8.89 11.09 48.88
C LYS A 202 9.02 12.30 49.85
N ASN A 203 8.02 13.00 50.37
CA ASN A 203 6.58 12.83 50.57
C ASN A 203 6.07 14.23 51.01
N LYS A 204 4.75 14.50 50.94
CA LYS A 204 3.94 15.03 52.07
C LYS A 204 2.52 15.43 51.60
N ASP A 205 1.57 14.55 51.92
CA ASP A 205 0.15 14.89 52.00
C ASP A 205 -0.16 15.63 53.30
N ILE A 206 -0.96 16.71 53.19
CA ILE A 206 -1.83 17.24 54.24
C ILE A 206 -3.12 17.66 53.53
N GLY A 207 -4.24 17.01 53.87
CA GLY A 207 -5.57 17.43 53.44
C GLY A 207 -6.16 18.50 54.35
N SER A 208 -7.03 19.36 53.80
CA SER A 208 -8.29 19.78 54.43
C SER A 208 -9.11 20.70 53.51
N SER A 209 -10.38 20.32 53.33
CA SER A 209 -11.59 21.15 53.23
C SER A 209 -11.75 22.22 52.14
N GLY A 210 -12.82 22.06 51.36
CA GLY A 210 -13.86 23.10 51.34
C GLY A 210 -14.15 23.82 50.01
N ASP A 211 -15.37 23.57 49.53
CA ASP A 211 -16.26 24.48 48.79
C ASP A 211 -16.29 24.45 47.25
N ALA A 212 -17.53 24.52 46.79
CA ALA A 212 -18.01 24.22 45.46
C ALA A 212 -18.51 25.50 44.79
N LYS A 213 -18.07 25.78 43.56
CA LYS A 213 -18.96 26.41 42.56
C LYS A 213 -18.43 26.33 41.12
N ARG A 214 -19.18 25.54 40.34
CA ARG A 214 -19.60 25.73 38.94
C ARG A 214 -18.73 26.61 38.02
N GLY A 215 -18.17 25.96 37.00
CA GLY A 215 -17.87 26.54 35.69
C GLY A 215 -17.91 25.45 34.62
N GLY A 216 -18.87 25.53 33.70
CA GLY A 216 -19.27 24.44 32.79
C GLY A 216 -18.17 24.01 31.81
N LYS A 217 -17.90 22.70 31.76
CA LYS A 217 -17.16 22.05 30.68
C LYS A 217 -18.11 21.84 29.51
N LYS A 218 -17.89 22.54 28.39
CA LYS A 218 -18.36 22.10 27.08
C LYS A 218 -17.79 20.72 26.81
N ALA A 219 -18.67 19.74 26.61
CA ALA A 219 -18.30 18.44 26.08
C ALA A 219 -17.65 18.64 24.69
N PRO A 220 -16.58 17.89 24.35
CA PRO A 220 -16.14 17.87 22.97
C PRO A 220 -17.19 17.12 22.15
N GLU A 221 -17.78 17.81 21.17
CA GLU A 221 -18.63 17.22 20.15
C GLU A 221 -17.83 16.12 19.44
N LYS A 222 -18.38 14.90 19.43
CA LYS A 222 -17.88 13.82 18.59
C LYS A 222 -18.01 14.25 17.13
N PRO A 223 -16.97 14.11 16.29
CA PRO A 223 -17.13 14.29 14.87
C PRO A 223 -18.12 13.23 14.36
N LYS A 224 -19.06 13.65 13.51
CA LYS A 224 -19.93 12.75 12.77
C LYS A 224 -19.05 11.84 11.92
N GLU A 225 -18.94 10.58 12.34
CA GLU A 225 -18.52 9.49 11.46
C GLU A 225 -19.60 9.36 10.38
N GLU A 226 -19.29 9.80 9.16
CA GLU A 226 -19.98 9.31 7.96
C GLU A 226 -19.62 7.82 7.83
N ASN A 227 -20.34 6.98 8.56
CA ASN A 227 -20.21 5.54 8.49
C ASN A 227 -20.78 5.04 7.16
N THR A 228 -19.90 4.83 6.16
CA THR A 228 -20.15 3.78 5.18
C THR A 228 -20.38 2.50 5.97
N ASN A 229 -21.61 1.99 5.94
CA ASN A 229 -22.01 0.87 6.74
C ASN A 229 -21.24 -0.40 6.32
N ILE A 230 -20.13 -0.71 7.00
CA ILE A 230 -19.21 -1.83 6.70
C ILE A 230 -19.96 -3.16 6.63
N PHE A 231 -21.05 -3.29 7.38
CA PHE A 231 -21.91 -4.47 7.42
C PHE A 231 -23.37 -4.05 7.26
N PRO A 232 -23.97 -3.94 6.07
CA PRO A 232 -25.41 -3.61 5.94
C PRO A 232 -26.31 -4.56 6.74
N ASP A 233 -27.45 -4.09 7.26
CA ASP A 233 -28.32 -4.91 8.14
C ASP A 233 -28.85 -6.11 7.34
N GLU A 234 -29.23 -5.88 6.09
CA GLU A 234 -29.73 -6.89 5.16
C GLU A 234 -28.71 -8.02 4.93
N LEU A 235 -27.42 -7.69 4.92
CA LEU A 235 -26.34 -8.66 4.75
C LEU A 235 -26.16 -9.49 6.03
N ILE A 236 -26.21 -8.84 7.20
CA ILE A 236 -26.17 -9.54 8.49
C ILE A 236 -27.38 -10.48 8.59
N GLU A 237 -28.57 -10.02 8.23
CA GLU A 237 -29.81 -10.83 8.24
C GLU A 237 -29.65 -12.09 7.37
N GLN A 238 -29.18 -11.92 6.13
CA GLN A 238 -28.93 -13.05 5.23
C GLN A 238 -27.95 -14.06 5.85
N LYS A 239 -26.88 -13.57 6.48
CA LYS A 239 -25.85 -14.42 7.10
C LYS A 239 -26.35 -15.08 8.38
N VAL A 240 -27.17 -14.39 9.19
CA VAL A 240 -27.82 -14.96 10.38
C VAL A 240 -28.73 -16.12 9.98
N LEU A 241 -29.58 -15.95 8.96
CA LEU A 241 -30.48 -17.01 8.48
C LEU A 241 -29.72 -18.20 7.88
N ALA A 242 -28.55 -17.97 7.28
CA ALA A 242 -27.69 -19.06 6.81
C ALA A 242 -27.09 -19.89 7.96
N VAL A 243 -26.80 -19.26 9.10
CA VAL A 243 -26.21 -19.91 10.29
C VAL A 243 -27.27 -20.53 11.20
N ALA A 244 -28.46 -19.93 11.26
CA ALA A 244 -29.58 -20.32 12.11
C ALA A 244 -30.89 -20.36 11.29
N PRO A 245 -31.08 -21.37 10.43
CA PRO A 245 -32.25 -21.48 9.55
C PRO A 245 -33.57 -21.63 10.32
N GLU A 246 -33.55 -22.11 11.57
CA GLU A 246 -34.71 -22.16 12.45
C GLU A 246 -35.34 -20.79 12.74
N LEU A 247 -34.61 -19.71 12.46
CA LEU A 247 -35.09 -18.33 12.59
C LEU A 247 -35.87 -17.83 11.37
N GLU A 248 -35.96 -18.61 10.29
CA GLU A 248 -36.67 -18.23 9.05
C GLU A 248 -38.17 -17.98 9.31
N GLU A 249 -38.76 -18.70 10.27
CA GLU A 249 -40.16 -18.51 10.70
C GLU A 249 -40.41 -17.09 11.28
N LEU A 250 -39.35 -16.42 11.77
CA LEU A 250 -39.40 -15.05 12.28
C LEU A 250 -39.09 -13.99 11.20
N GLY A 251 -38.63 -14.41 10.02
CA GLY A 251 -38.10 -13.54 8.94
C GLY A 251 -39.12 -13.05 7.91
N GLY A 252 -40.41 -13.39 8.06
CA GLY A 252 -41.45 -13.13 7.04
C GLY A 252 -42.20 -11.81 7.15
N SER A 253 -41.99 -11.00 8.19
CA SER A 253 -42.70 -9.72 8.35
C SER A 253 -41.83 -8.56 7.89
N ASP A 254 -42.34 -7.73 6.97
CA ASP A 254 -41.70 -6.49 6.49
C ASP A 254 -41.56 -5.40 7.58
N ASP A 255 -41.86 -5.73 8.84
CA ASP A 255 -41.79 -4.84 9.99
C ASP A 255 -40.35 -4.39 10.26
N LEU A 256 -40.15 -3.09 10.51
CA LEU A 256 -38.89 -2.52 10.95
C LEU A 256 -38.48 -3.03 12.35
N ASN A 257 -39.43 -3.53 13.14
CA ASN A 257 -39.19 -4.11 14.47
C ASN A 257 -39.17 -5.64 14.49
N GLY A 258 -39.01 -6.29 13.33
CA GLY A 258 -38.90 -7.74 13.24
C GLY A 258 -37.75 -8.31 14.10
N PRO A 259 -37.91 -9.46 14.76
CA PRO A 259 -36.89 -10.04 15.64
C PRO A 259 -35.51 -10.21 14.97
N ILE A 260 -35.49 -10.59 13.68
CA ILE A 260 -34.26 -10.79 12.90
C ILE A 260 -33.54 -9.48 12.60
N LYS A 261 -34.27 -8.41 12.29
CA LYS A 261 -33.69 -7.07 12.07
C LYS A 261 -33.06 -6.53 13.36
N LEU A 262 -33.74 -6.72 14.49
CA LEU A 262 -33.26 -6.29 15.80
C LEU A 262 -32.05 -7.12 16.28
N LEU A 263 -32.05 -8.43 16.02
CA LEU A 263 -30.89 -9.29 16.27
C LEU A 263 -29.68 -8.86 15.41
N SER A 264 -29.90 -8.57 14.13
CA SER A 264 -28.85 -8.09 13.23
C SER A 264 -28.27 -6.74 13.68
N SER A 265 -29.15 -5.82 14.08
CA SER A 265 -28.77 -4.54 14.70
C SER A 265 -27.97 -4.73 15.99
N HIS A 266 -28.26 -5.78 16.76
CA HIS A 266 -27.53 -6.13 17.98
C HIS A 266 -26.14 -6.73 17.70
N LEU A 267 -26.02 -7.57 16.67
CA LEU A 267 -24.77 -8.23 16.27
C LEU A 267 -23.79 -7.28 15.57
N ARG A 268 -24.32 -6.31 14.82
CA ARG A 268 -23.57 -5.28 14.09
C ARG A 268 -22.39 -4.67 14.86
N PRO A 269 -22.55 -4.06 16.05
CA PRO A 269 -21.44 -3.46 16.77
C PRO A 269 -20.38 -4.49 17.19
N MET A 270 -20.79 -5.73 17.50
CA MET A 270 -19.87 -6.82 17.84
C MET A 270 -19.04 -7.22 16.63
N LEU A 271 -19.67 -7.37 15.45
CA LEU A 271 -18.99 -7.70 14.19
C LEU A 271 -18.02 -6.59 13.77
N ILE A 272 -18.40 -5.32 13.93
CA ILE A 272 -17.51 -4.19 13.66
C ILE A 272 -16.28 -4.22 14.57
N ASP A 273 -16.45 -4.50 15.87
CA ASP A 273 -15.33 -4.57 16.81
C ASP A 273 -14.39 -5.74 16.50
N ALA A 274 -14.96 -6.93 16.23
CA ALA A 274 -14.21 -8.11 15.82
C ALA A 274 -13.41 -7.87 14.53
N TRP A 275 -14.05 -7.30 13.51
CA TRP A 275 -13.40 -6.93 12.25
C TRP A 275 -12.26 -5.94 12.47
N LYS A 276 -12.49 -4.88 13.27
CA LYS A 276 -11.45 -3.89 13.61
C LYS A 276 -10.28 -4.54 14.34
N LYS A 277 -10.56 -5.44 15.29
CA LYS A 277 -9.54 -6.16 16.07
C LYS A 277 -8.70 -7.06 15.17
N LYS A 278 -9.35 -7.89 14.34
CA LYS A 278 -8.68 -8.78 13.38
C LYS A 278 -7.84 -7.99 12.37
N ARG A 279 -8.37 -6.88 11.86
CA ARG A 279 -7.63 -5.98 10.98
C ARG A 279 -6.40 -5.40 11.68
N ASN A 280 -6.54 -4.91 12.91
CA ASN A 280 -5.42 -4.32 13.65
C ASN A 280 -4.31 -5.33 13.97
N THR A 281 -4.66 -6.59 14.29
CA THR A 281 -3.66 -7.64 14.50
C THR A 281 -2.92 -7.94 13.20
N MET A 282 -3.63 -8.08 12.08
CA MET A 282 -3.02 -8.29 10.76
C MET A 282 -2.12 -7.13 10.34
N LEU A 283 -2.53 -5.88 10.54
CA LEU A 283 -1.68 -4.71 10.26
C LEU A 283 -0.42 -4.70 11.13
N SER A 284 -0.52 -5.09 12.40
CA SER A 284 0.63 -5.16 13.30
C SER A 284 1.63 -6.24 12.87
N GLU A 285 1.13 -7.41 12.46
CA GLU A 285 1.97 -8.50 11.96
C GLU A 285 2.62 -8.14 10.61
N ASN A 286 1.87 -7.49 9.73
CA ASN A 286 2.36 -7.06 8.42
C ASN A 286 3.28 -5.84 8.49
N ALA A 287 3.33 -5.09 9.59
CA ALA A 287 4.12 -3.85 9.68
C ALA A 287 5.62 -4.09 9.40
N GLU A 288 6.19 -5.16 9.94
CA GLU A 288 7.61 -5.50 9.70
C GLU A 288 7.83 -6.00 8.28
N ARG A 289 6.90 -6.81 7.74
CA ARG A 289 6.96 -7.28 6.34
C ARG A 289 6.93 -6.11 5.37
N ARG A 290 6.03 -5.15 5.57
CA ARG A 290 5.92 -3.91 4.78
C ARG A 290 7.21 -3.10 4.79
N ARG A 291 7.80 -2.91 5.97
CA ARG A 291 9.10 -2.23 6.10
C ARG A 291 10.17 -2.97 5.29
N SER A 292 10.25 -4.29 5.43
CA SER A 292 11.20 -5.11 4.67
C SER A 292 10.99 -5.00 3.15
N VAL A 293 9.74 -4.95 2.67
CA VAL A 293 9.42 -4.72 1.25
C VAL A 293 10.04 -3.43 0.74
N LEU A 294 9.80 -2.31 1.44
CA LEU A 294 10.26 -0.99 1.05
C LEU A 294 11.78 -0.84 1.22
N ASP A 295 12.37 -1.42 2.26
CA ASP A 295 13.82 -1.41 2.48
C ASP A 295 14.57 -2.21 1.40
N ASN A 296 14.03 -3.36 0.98
CA ASN A 296 14.60 -4.15 -0.11
C ASN A 296 14.47 -3.41 -1.44
N LEU A 297 13.30 -2.80 -1.70
CA LEU A 297 13.07 -1.97 -2.87
C LEU A 297 14.08 -0.81 -2.92
N GLN A 298 14.23 -0.05 -1.83
CA GLN A 298 15.17 1.06 -1.70
C GLN A 298 16.61 0.65 -2.06
N LYS A 299 17.10 -0.47 -1.51
CA LYS A 299 18.45 -0.98 -1.82
C LYS A 299 18.64 -1.30 -3.30
N GLN A 300 17.65 -1.94 -3.92
CA GLN A 300 17.72 -2.32 -5.34
C GLN A 300 17.64 -1.09 -6.26
N LEU A 301 16.83 -0.10 -5.90
CA LEU A 301 16.75 1.16 -6.65
C LEU A 301 18.00 2.02 -6.52
N ASP A 302 18.65 2.04 -5.35
CA ASP A 302 19.87 2.83 -5.16
C ASP A 302 20.98 2.44 -6.15
N GLU A 303 21.15 1.14 -6.44
CA GLU A 303 22.11 0.68 -7.44
C GLU A 303 21.63 0.96 -8.87
N ALA A 304 20.41 0.54 -9.21
CA ALA A 304 19.88 0.66 -10.57
C ALA A 304 19.75 2.12 -11.05
N VAL A 305 19.35 3.05 -10.17
CA VAL A 305 19.21 4.47 -10.50
C VAL A 305 20.59 5.13 -10.65
N LEU A 306 21.61 4.72 -9.89
CA LEU A 306 22.96 5.25 -10.06
C LEU A 306 23.57 4.83 -11.40
N ASP A 307 23.41 3.57 -11.79
CA ASP A 307 23.86 3.08 -13.10
C ASP A 307 23.14 3.83 -14.23
N MET A 308 21.83 4.03 -14.09
CA MET A 308 21.05 4.78 -15.06
C MET A 308 21.52 6.24 -15.19
N GLN A 309 21.78 6.93 -14.07
CA GLN A 309 22.35 8.29 -14.05
C GLN A 309 23.76 8.35 -14.66
N LEU A 310 24.54 7.26 -14.57
CA LEU A 310 25.85 7.18 -15.19
C LEU A 310 25.74 7.18 -16.72
N TYR A 311 24.82 6.38 -17.27
CA TYR A 311 24.60 6.27 -18.71
C TYR A 311 23.86 7.48 -19.31
N GLU A 312 23.03 8.16 -18.52
CA GLU A 312 22.41 9.45 -18.89
C GLU A 312 23.46 10.44 -19.41
N LYS A 313 24.65 10.50 -18.80
CA LYS A 313 25.71 11.43 -19.23
C LYS A 313 26.18 11.22 -20.66
N ALA A 314 26.06 10.02 -21.22
CA ALA A 314 26.40 9.83 -22.63
C ALA A 314 25.42 10.54 -23.57
N LEU A 315 24.18 10.78 -23.15
CA LEU A 315 23.14 11.41 -23.98
C LEU A 315 23.51 12.85 -24.37
N ASP A 316 24.14 13.63 -23.47
CA ASP A 316 24.59 15.01 -23.76
C ASP A 316 25.54 15.08 -24.98
N VAL A 317 26.24 13.99 -25.28
CA VAL A 317 27.22 13.95 -26.39
C VAL A 317 26.51 13.88 -27.75
N PHE A 318 25.24 13.47 -27.78
CA PHE A 318 24.46 13.28 -29.01
C PHE A 318 23.37 14.34 -29.19
N GLU A 319 23.34 15.42 -28.39
CA GLU A 319 22.32 16.47 -28.48
C GLU A 319 22.21 17.08 -29.89
N ASP A 320 23.35 17.24 -30.57
CA ASP A 320 23.42 17.79 -31.93
C ASP A 320 22.98 16.81 -33.04
N ASP A 321 22.73 15.54 -32.70
CA ASP A 321 22.19 14.51 -33.60
C ASP A 321 20.85 13.98 -33.07
N PRO A 322 19.73 14.63 -33.40
CA PRO A 322 18.40 14.26 -32.91
C PRO A 322 17.99 12.82 -33.24
N ALA A 323 18.49 12.27 -34.37
CA ALA A 323 18.15 10.92 -34.78
C ALA A 323 18.81 9.88 -33.87
N THR A 324 20.10 10.02 -33.60
CA THR A 324 20.83 9.11 -32.69
C THR A 324 20.43 9.34 -31.24
N SER A 325 20.27 10.59 -30.82
CA SER A 325 19.82 10.95 -29.48
C SER A 325 18.50 10.25 -29.12
N GLY A 326 17.46 10.38 -29.97
CA GLY A 326 16.17 9.73 -29.73
C GLY A 326 16.26 8.19 -29.63
N ILE A 327 17.16 7.55 -30.38
CA ILE A 327 17.41 6.11 -30.30
C ILE A 327 18.04 5.73 -28.95
N LEU A 328 19.00 6.51 -28.47
CA LEU A 328 19.70 6.25 -27.21
C LEU A 328 18.79 6.47 -26.00
N HIS A 329 18.02 7.58 -25.97
CA HIS A 329 17.02 7.83 -24.94
C HIS A 329 16.03 6.66 -24.82
N LYS A 330 15.44 6.23 -25.95
CA LYS A 330 14.48 5.11 -25.98
C LYS A 330 15.14 3.79 -25.58
N HIS A 331 16.40 3.58 -25.95
CA HIS A 331 17.13 2.39 -25.56
C HIS A 331 17.28 2.32 -24.04
N LEU A 332 17.75 3.40 -23.40
CA LEU A 332 17.96 3.47 -21.95
C LEU A 332 16.66 3.27 -21.16
N LEU A 333 15.54 3.86 -21.63
CA LEU A 333 14.21 3.62 -21.05
C LEU A 333 13.82 2.15 -21.10
N ARG A 334 14.07 1.48 -22.23
CA ARG A 334 13.72 0.05 -22.40
C ARG A 334 14.64 -0.89 -21.64
N THR A 335 15.94 -0.61 -21.57
CA THR A 335 16.93 -1.50 -20.95
C THR A 335 17.03 -1.31 -19.45
N MET A 336 16.93 -0.07 -18.97
CA MET A 336 17.11 0.28 -17.55
C MET A 336 15.81 0.79 -16.92
N GLY A 337 14.99 1.55 -17.65
CA GLY A 337 13.72 2.10 -17.13
C GLY A 337 12.69 1.01 -16.86
N THR A 338 12.46 0.12 -17.82
CA THR A 338 11.48 -0.96 -17.72
C THR A 338 11.64 -1.82 -16.46
N PRO A 339 12.82 -2.40 -16.16
CA PRO A 339 12.99 -3.22 -14.96
C PRO A 339 12.81 -2.42 -13.66
N ILE A 340 13.20 -1.14 -13.63
CA ILE A 340 13.00 -0.27 -12.47
C ILE A 340 11.51 -0.04 -12.22
N VAL A 341 10.74 0.29 -13.25
CA VAL A 341 9.29 0.50 -13.14
C VAL A 341 8.58 -0.77 -12.71
N ASP A 342 8.93 -1.92 -13.29
CA ASP A 342 8.34 -3.21 -12.94
C ASP A 342 8.57 -3.55 -11.47
N LYS A 343 9.78 -3.29 -10.95
CA LYS A 343 10.10 -3.52 -9.54
C LYS A 343 9.34 -2.57 -8.61
N ILE A 344 9.26 -1.27 -8.96
CA ILE A 344 8.49 -0.29 -8.19
C ILE A 344 7.03 -0.73 -8.10
N LEU A 345 6.38 -0.97 -9.24
CA LEU A 345 4.94 -1.27 -9.27
C LEU A 345 4.62 -2.55 -8.50
N SER A 346 5.39 -3.62 -8.72
CA SER A 346 5.18 -4.90 -8.04
C SER A 346 5.40 -4.78 -6.52
N SER A 347 6.39 -4.00 -6.10
CA SER A 347 6.69 -3.84 -4.67
C SER A 347 5.70 -2.93 -3.96
N LEU A 348 5.22 -1.88 -4.63
CA LEU A 348 4.18 -1.00 -4.10
C LEU A 348 2.82 -1.69 -4.03
N ASP A 349 2.48 -2.51 -5.02
CA ASP A 349 1.30 -3.38 -4.97
C ASP A 349 1.36 -4.32 -3.77
N ARG A 350 2.52 -4.97 -3.54
CA ARG A 350 2.75 -5.81 -2.36
C ARG A 350 2.62 -5.02 -1.05
N ASP A 351 3.19 -3.82 -0.95
CA ASP A 351 2.99 -2.96 0.24
C ASP A 351 1.51 -2.62 0.46
N ASN A 352 0.78 -2.28 -0.62
CA ASN A 352 -0.64 -1.94 -0.55
C ASN A 352 -1.50 -3.11 -0.09
N LYS A 353 -1.26 -4.32 -0.62
CA LYS A 353 -1.95 -5.55 -0.19
C LYS A 353 -1.71 -5.85 1.29
N LEU A 354 -0.45 -5.78 1.73
CA LEU A 354 -0.09 -5.97 3.15
C LEU A 354 -0.71 -4.90 4.05
N LYS A 355 -0.78 -3.64 3.60
CA LYS A 355 -1.42 -2.52 4.31
C LYS A 355 -2.93 -2.74 4.48
N ASN A 356 -3.55 -3.43 3.54
CA ASN A 356 -4.98 -3.75 3.57
C ASN A 356 -5.30 -5.05 4.34
N GLY A 357 -4.30 -5.71 4.92
CA GLY A 357 -4.46 -6.94 5.70
C GLY A 357 -4.62 -8.19 4.84
N MET A 358 -4.25 -8.14 3.56
CA MET A 358 -4.17 -9.33 2.72
C MET A 358 -2.86 -10.05 2.97
N GLU A 359 -2.93 -11.38 3.03
CA GLU A 359 -1.75 -12.22 2.99
C GLU A 359 -1.18 -12.21 1.57
N TYR A 360 0.13 -12.01 1.46
CA TYR A 360 0.87 -12.18 0.23
C TYR A 360 1.80 -13.36 0.46
N GLU A 361 1.61 -14.46 -0.26
CA GLU A 361 2.62 -15.51 -0.30
C GLU A 361 3.86 -14.92 -0.97
N ASP A 362 5.03 -15.09 -0.34
CA ASP A 362 6.32 -14.85 -0.97
C ASP A 362 6.53 -15.93 -2.05
N SER A 363 5.68 -15.94 -3.08
CA SER A 363 5.94 -16.66 -4.31
C SER A 363 7.24 -16.09 -4.88
N GLU A 364 8.19 -16.98 -5.09
CA GLU A 364 9.50 -16.68 -5.64
C GLU A 364 9.34 -15.72 -6.83
N GLU A 365 10.14 -14.66 -6.83
CA GLU A 365 10.15 -13.59 -7.81
C GLU A 365 10.07 -14.18 -9.23
N GLN A 366 8.86 -14.29 -9.78
CA GLN A 366 8.70 -14.59 -11.19
C GLN A 366 9.23 -13.36 -11.92
N HIS A 367 10.48 -13.45 -12.38
CA HIS A 367 11.18 -12.46 -13.20
C HIS A 367 10.55 -12.28 -14.59
N ALA A 368 9.22 -12.38 -14.70
CA ALA A 368 8.50 -12.01 -15.90
C ALA A 368 8.42 -10.49 -15.98
N GLN A 369 8.96 -9.91 -17.04
CA GLN A 369 8.70 -8.51 -17.37
C GLN A 369 7.19 -8.30 -17.46
N LEU A 370 6.71 -7.23 -16.83
CA LEU A 370 5.29 -6.89 -16.87
C LEU A 370 4.92 -6.46 -18.29
N SER A 371 3.71 -6.78 -18.74
CA SER A 371 3.18 -6.16 -19.95
C SER A 371 2.82 -4.69 -19.68
N THR A 372 2.75 -3.87 -20.72
CA THR A 372 2.31 -2.46 -20.58
C THR A 372 0.89 -2.37 -19.99
N THR A 373 0.02 -3.35 -20.28
CA THR A 373 -1.31 -3.46 -19.69
C THR A 373 -1.24 -3.73 -18.19
N ASP A 374 -0.38 -4.66 -17.76
CA ASP A 374 -0.21 -5.01 -16.35
C ASP A 374 0.36 -3.83 -15.55
N ARG A 375 1.34 -3.12 -16.12
CA ARG A 375 1.88 -1.89 -15.51
C ARG A 375 0.77 -0.85 -15.28
N THR A 376 -0.07 -0.64 -16.28
CA THR A 376 -1.18 0.33 -16.20
C THR A 376 -2.22 -0.10 -15.16
N PHE A 377 -2.50 -1.40 -15.08
CA PHE A 377 -3.42 -1.96 -14.08
C PHE A 377 -2.89 -1.77 -12.66
N LEU A 378 -1.64 -2.18 -12.40
CA LEU A 378 -1.00 -2.03 -11.09
C LEU A 378 -0.92 -0.55 -10.69
N ALA A 379 -0.54 0.34 -11.61
CA ALA A 379 -0.47 1.77 -11.33
C ALA A 379 -1.84 2.35 -10.92
N LYS A 380 -2.94 1.89 -11.54
CA LYS A 380 -4.30 2.34 -11.19
C LYS A 380 -4.79 1.82 -9.85
N ASP A 381 -4.40 0.60 -9.47
CA ASP A 381 -4.82 -0.04 -8.22
C ASP A 381 -4.14 0.55 -6.96
N LEU A 382 -3.05 1.30 -7.15
CA LEU A 382 -2.39 2.02 -6.05
C LEU A 382 -3.31 3.10 -5.44
N PRO A 383 -3.15 3.44 -4.15
CA PRO A 383 -4.04 4.37 -3.47
C PRO A 383 -3.68 5.85 -3.71
N GLY A 384 -4.70 6.69 -3.86
CA GLY A 384 -4.57 8.15 -3.78
C GLY A 384 -3.64 8.77 -4.83
N GLN A 385 -2.80 9.73 -4.42
CA GLN A 385 -1.88 10.44 -5.32
C GLN A 385 -0.79 9.53 -5.91
N LEU A 386 -0.47 8.43 -5.23
CA LEU A 386 0.48 7.44 -5.73
C LEU A 386 -0.02 6.80 -7.03
N SER A 387 -1.34 6.59 -7.17
CA SER A 387 -1.96 6.09 -8.41
C SER A 387 -1.67 7.01 -9.59
N SER A 388 -1.90 8.32 -9.43
CA SER A 388 -1.67 9.30 -10.50
C SER A 388 -0.20 9.42 -10.88
N LYS A 389 0.71 9.39 -9.89
CA LYS A 389 2.16 9.47 -10.12
C LYS A 389 2.70 8.21 -10.80
N ALA A 390 2.25 7.03 -10.36
CA ALA A 390 2.61 5.76 -10.99
C ALA A 390 2.10 5.66 -12.43
N GLN A 391 0.90 6.17 -12.74
CA GLN A 391 0.41 6.23 -14.11
C GLN A 391 1.26 7.15 -14.99
N ALA A 392 1.62 8.34 -14.50
CA ALA A 392 2.53 9.24 -15.20
C ALA A 392 3.91 8.62 -15.42
N LEU A 393 4.43 7.82 -14.48
CA LEU A 393 5.67 7.07 -14.64
C LEU A 393 5.57 6.02 -15.75
N VAL A 394 4.46 5.27 -15.84
CA VAL A 394 4.23 4.29 -16.91
C VAL A 394 4.13 4.99 -18.27
N GLU A 395 3.45 6.14 -18.35
CA GLU A 395 3.38 6.94 -19.57
C GLU A 395 4.75 7.49 -19.98
N ALA A 396 5.55 7.97 -19.02
CA ALA A 396 6.89 8.50 -19.29
C ALA A 396 7.87 7.40 -19.72
N LEU A 397 7.72 6.17 -19.22
CA LEU A 397 8.50 5.02 -19.66
C LEU A 397 8.30 4.70 -21.15
N GLU A 398 7.06 4.80 -21.63
CA GLU A 398 6.71 4.64 -23.06
C GLU A 398 6.99 5.92 -23.88
N GLY A 399 7.47 6.96 -23.21
CA GLY A 399 7.79 8.26 -23.79
C GLY A 399 9.04 8.26 -24.67
N LYS A 400 9.44 9.48 -25.07
CA LYS A 400 10.59 9.70 -25.95
C LYS A 400 11.85 10.13 -25.21
N TRP A 401 11.69 10.79 -24.07
CA TRP A 401 12.75 11.53 -23.41
C TRP A 401 13.01 10.99 -22.00
N PHE A 402 14.29 10.88 -21.69
CA PHE A 402 14.76 10.32 -20.44
C PHE A 402 14.52 11.26 -19.25
N ASP A 403 14.64 12.58 -19.44
CA ASP A 403 14.46 13.55 -18.38
C ASP A 403 13.04 13.52 -17.81
N SER A 404 12.03 13.50 -18.69
CA SER A 404 10.62 13.37 -18.29
C SER A 404 10.35 12.10 -17.50
N PHE A 405 11.02 11.00 -17.84
CA PHE A 405 10.96 9.75 -17.09
C PHE A 405 11.60 9.89 -15.70
N MET A 406 12.78 10.50 -15.61
CA MET A 406 13.48 10.70 -14.33
C MET A 406 12.71 11.59 -13.36
N ASP A 407 12.01 12.61 -13.87
CA ASP A 407 11.12 13.46 -13.08
C ASP A 407 9.93 12.66 -12.54
N ALA A 408 9.21 11.92 -13.40
CA ALA A 408 8.09 11.07 -12.98
C ALA A 408 8.52 9.95 -12.02
N LEU A 409 9.71 9.39 -12.22
CA LEU A 409 10.30 8.37 -11.36
C LEU A 409 10.58 8.95 -9.96
N ARG A 410 11.11 10.17 -9.89
CA ARG A 410 11.38 10.89 -8.64
C ARG A 410 10.09 11.22 -7.90
N ASP A 411 9.08 11.74 -8.60
CA ASP A 411 7.78 12.08 -8.01
C ASP A 411 7.10 10.86 -7.39
N THR A 412 7.16 9.71 -8.08
CA THR A 412 6.61 8.43 -7.61
C THR A 412 7.36 7.90 -6.40
N ALA A 413 8.68 8.00 -6.40
CA ALA A 413 9.52 7.59 -5.28
C ALA A 413 9.27 8.44 -4.03
N GLU A 414 9.20 9.76 -4.18
CA GLU A 414 8.90 10.69 -3.09
C GLU A 414 7.54 10.42 -2.46
N GLU A 415 6.51 10.13 -3.28
CA GLU A 415 5.19 9.73 -2.78
C GLU A 415 5.21 8.40 -2.02
N SER A 416 6.11 7.50 -2.43
CA SER A 416 6.29 6.19 -1.80
C SER A 416 7.19 6.25 -0.55
N GLY A 417 7.74 7.41 -0.21
CA GLY A 417 8.71 7.57 0.88
C GLY A 417 10.10 7.00 0.57
N LEU A 418 10.39 6.73 -0.71
CA LEU A 418 11.69 6.28 -1.21
C LEU A 418 12.55 7.49 -1.58
N LEU A 419 13.86 7.35 -1.47
CA LEU A 419 14.81 8.42 -1.77
C LEU A 419 15.89 7.94 -2.72
N PHE A 420 16.06 8.61 -3.86
CA PHE A 420 17.14 8.25 -4.77
C PHE A 420 18.45 8.91 -4.38
N LYS A 421 19.48 8.08 -4.33
CA LYS A 421 20.85 8.57 -4.30
C LYS A 421 21.18 9.33 -5.59
N LYS A 422 21.83 10.48 -5.41
CA LYS A 422 22.33 11.28 -6.53
C LYS A 422 23.77 10.86 -6.86
N LEU A 423 24.08 10.78 -8.14
CA LEU A 423 25.42 10.53 -8.63
C LEU A 423 26.30 11.77 -8.40
N ASP A 424 27.12 11.73 -7.34
CA ASP A 424 28.12 12.76 -7.08
C ASP A 424 29.40 12.53 -7.90
N LYS A 425 30.22 13.59 -8.07
CA LYS A 425 31.45 13.54 -8.89
C LYS A 425 32.50 12.56 -8.40
N ARG A 426 32.48 12.14 -7.13
CA ARG A 426 33.43 11.18 -6.56
C ARG A 426 32.95 9.76 -6.86
N LEU A 427 31.67 9.50 -6.66
CA LEU A 427 31.03 8.24 -6.95
C LEU A 427 31.04 7.95 -8.46
N GLU A 428 30.72 8.95 -9.29
CA GLU A 428 30.82 8.86 -10.75
C GLU A 428 32.21 8.41 -11.20
N ARG A 429 33.27 9.06 -10.69
CA ARG A 429 34.66 8.67 -11.00
C ARG A 429 34.98 7.25 -10.56
N SER A 430 34.48 6.83 -9.40
CA SER A 430 34.67 5.47 -8.90
C SER A 430 33.94 4.44 -9.79
N MET A 431 32.71 4.73 -10.18
CA MET A 431 31.90 3.86 -11.04
C MET A 431 32.49 3.76 -12.45
N LEU A 432 32.91 4.88 -13.05
CA LEU A 432 33.59 4.87 -14.36
C LEU A 432 34.90 4.08 -14.32
N HIS A 433 35.64 4.13 -13.21
CA HIS A 433 36.86 3.32 -13.05
C HIS A 433 36.54 1.82 -13.00
N SER A 434 35.51 1.42 -12.23
CA SER A 434 35.03 0.04 -12.20
C SER A 434 34.54 -0.41 -13.57
N TYR A 435 33.67 0.39 -14.19
CA TYR A 435 33.12 0.12 -15.52
C TYR A 435 34.21 -0.01 -16.59
N ARG A 436 35.25 0.84 -16.54
CA ARG A 436 36.42 0.70 -17.42
C ARG A 436 37.14 -0.62 -17.22
N LYS A 437 37.38 -1.01 -15.96
CA LYS A 437 38.04 -2.28 -15.63
C LYS A 437 37.21 -3.47 -16.13
N ASP A 438 35.90 -3.43 -15.94
CA ASP A 438 34.98 -4.49 -16.35
C ASP A 438 34.89 -4.57 -17.88
N LEU A 439 34.80 -3.44 -18.58
CA LEU A 439 34.86 -3.40 -20.05
C LEU A 439 36.18 -3.93 -20.59
N ILE A 440 37.33 -3.58 -19.99
CA ILE A 440 38.64 -4.13 -20.39
C ILE A 440 38.65 -5.64 -20.25
N ALA A 441 38.14 -6.17 -19.13
CA ALA A 441 38.05 -7.61 -18.92
C ALA A 441 37.14 -8.28 -19.97
N GLN A 442 35.94 -7.72 -20.20
CA GLN A 442 34.99 -8.22 -21.19
C GLN A 442 35.55 -8.18 -22.61
N VAL A 443 36.18 -7.08 -23.03
CA VAL A 443 36.82 -6.95 -24.35
C VAL A 443 37.97 -7.94 -24.51
N SER A 444 38.72 -8.22 -23.45
CA SER A 444 39.83 -9.18 -23.49
C SER A 444 39.32 -10.62 -23.65
N SER A 445 38.32 -11.01 -22.87
CA SER A 445 37.80 -12.38 -22.81
C SER A 445 36.75 -12.72 -23.88
N GLU A 446 36.17 -11.72 -24.55
CA GLU A 446 35.13 -11.95 -25.56
C GLU A 446 35.67 -12.72 -26.77
N THR A 447 34.94 -13.74 -27.20
CA THR A 447 35.28 -14.57 -28.35
C THR A 447 34.28 -14.41 -29.49
N ASP A 448 33.06 -13.97 -29.21
CA ASP A 448 32.04 -13.79 -30.24
C ASP A 448 32.22 -12.45 -30.98
N PRO A 449 32.39 -12.45 -32.31
CA PRO A 449 32.63 -11.23 -33.08
C PRO A 449 31.46 -10.24 -33.07
N VAL A 450 30.22 -10.73 -32.98
CA VAL A 450 29.05 -9.85 -32.97
C VAL A 450 28.91 -9.14 -31.62
N SER A 451 29.07 -9.87 -30.52
CA SER A 451 28.99 -9.35 -29.15
C SER A 451 30.20 -8.51 -28.76
N PHE A 452 31.35 -8.70 -29.43
CA PHE A 452 32.56 -7.91 -29.25
C PHE A 452 32.39 -6.45 -29.64
N LEU A 453 31.72 -6.18 -30.77
CA LEU A 453 31.59 -4.83 -31.32
C LEU A 453 31.01 -3.79 -30.34
N PRO A 454 29.84 -4.01 -29.70
CA PRO A 454 29.29 -3.03 -28.77
C PRO A 454 30.19 -2.82 -27.54
N LYS A 455 30.89 -3.87 -27.07
CA LYS A 455 31.81 -3.79 -25.92
C LYS A 455 33.04 -2.94 -26.23
N VAL A 456 33.68 -3.16 -27.37
CA VAL A 456 34.86 -2.38 -27.78
C VAL A 456 34.50 -0.94 -28.12
N VAL A 457 33.34 -0.70 -28.74
CA VAL A 457 32.83 0.66 -29.00
C VAL A 457 32.55 1.39 -27.69
N ALA A 458 31.92 0.75 -26.71
CA ALA A 458 31.70 1.33 -25.39
C ALA A 458 33.03 1.66 -24.68
N LEU A 459 34.04 0.79 -24.78
CA LEU A 459 35.37 1.04 -24.21
C LEU A 459 36.06 2.24 -24.86
N LEU A 460 36.06 2.31 -26.19
CA LEU A 460 36.67 3.43 -26.93
C LEU A 460 35.92 4.74 -26.67
N PHE A 461 34.60 4.70 -26.58
CA PHE A 461 33.79 5.86 -26.20
C PHE A 461 34.13 6.34 -24.79
N LEU A 462 34.22 5.42 -23.82
CA LEU A 462 34.62 5.72 -22.46
C LEU A 462 36.01 6.36 -22.39
N GLN A 463 36.97 5.88 -23.19
CA GLN A 463 38.31 6.46 -23.26
C GLN A 463 38.32 7.88 -23.86
N ALA A 464 37.48 8.14 -24.87
CA ALA A 464 37.42 9.41 -25.58
C ALA A 464 36.64 10.50 -24.84
N HIS A 465 35.52 10.14 -24.22
CA HIS A 465 34.58 11.10 -23.61
C HIS A 465 34.48 11.00 -22.08
N ASN A 466 35.10 9.99 -21.47
CA ASN A 466 35.00 9.70 -20.02
C ASN A 466 33.54 9.61 -19.54
N LYS A 467 32.69 8.98 -20.35
CA LYS A 467 31.26 8.77 -20.12
C LYS A 467 30.91 7.31 -20.43
N GLY A 468 30.04 6.69 -19.62
CA GLY A 468 29.60 5.31 -19.85
C GLY A 468 28.54 5.26 -20.95
N LEU A 469 28.63 4.32 -21.88
CA LEU A 469 27.71 4.22 -23.02
C LEU A 469 26.96 2.90 -23.02
N GLN A 470 25.63 2.99 -23.10
CA GLN A 470 24.76 1.88 -23.43
C GLN A 470 24.03 2.21 -24.74
N ALA A 471 24.38 1.53 -25.83
CA ALA A 471 23.86 1.81 -27.16
C ALA A 471 23.28 0.55 -27.83
N PRO A 472 22.12 0.65 -28.50
CA PRO A 472 21.64 -0.44 -29.36
C PRO A 472 22.51 -0.55 -30.61
N GLY A 473 22.53 -1.73 -31.24
CA GLY A 473 23.27 -1.96 -32.48
C GLY A 473 23.02 -0.92 -33.59
N ARG A 474 21.79 -0.41 -33.70
CA ARG A 474 21.42 0.63 -34.69
C ARG A 474 22.11 1.98 -34.48
N ALA A 475 22.54 2.30 -33.26
CA ALA A 475 23.25 3.54 -32.94
C ALA A 475 24.78 3.39 -33.06
N VAL A 476 25.31 2.15 -33.12
CA VAL A 476 26.76 1.90 -33.10
C VAL A 476 27.49 2.62 -34.23
N GLY A 477 26.95 2.63 -35.45
CA GLY A 477 27.56 3.36 -36.57
C GLY A 477 27.67 4.87 -36.36
N ALA A 478 26.65 5.49 -35.74
CA ALA A 478 26.68 6.91 -35.39
C ALA A 478 27.71 7.20 -34.29
N VAL A 479 27.80 6.32 -33.27
CA VAL A 479 28.83 6.39 -32.23
C VAL A 479 30.23 6.30 -32.83
N ILE A 480 30.47 5.37 -33.76
CA ILE A 480 31.77 5.24 -34.44
C ILE A 480 32.11 6.52 -35.19
N THR A 481 31.14 7.11 -35.91
CA THR A 481 31.33 8.36 -36.65
C THR A 481 31.72 9.52 -35.74
N LEU A 482 31.09 9.63 -34.57
CA LEU A 482 31.42 10.61 -33.53
C LEU A 482 32.85 10.46 -33.00
N LEU A 483 33.34 9.21 -32.90
CA LEU A 483 34.69 8.92 -32.40
C LEU A 483 35.81 9.22 -33.40
N LYS A 484 35.49 9.56 -34.66
CA LYS A 484 36.47 9.77 -35.73
C LYS A 484 37.59 10.74 -35.35
N ASP A 485 37.25 11.87 -34.74
CA ASP A 485 38.22 12.93 -34.40
C ASP A 485 38.90 12.71 -33.03
N LYS A 486 38.54 11.64 -32.32
CA LYS A 486 39.07 11.27 -30.99
C LYS A 486 39.95 10.03 -31.01
N LEU A 487 39.94 9.27 -32.11
CA LEU A 487 40.69 8.03 -32.26
C LEU A 487 41.86 8.19 -33.24
N PRO A 488 42.95 7.41 -33.07
CA PRO A 488 43.99 7.28 -34.09
C PRO A 488 43.41 6.80 -35.42
N ALA A 489 43.93 7.31 -36.55
CA ALA A 489 43.41 6.99 -37.88
C ALA A 489 43.45 5.48 -38.20
N SER A 490 44.46 4.76 -37.70
CA SER A 490 44.55 3.30 -37.80
C SER A 490 43.41 2.60 -37.07
N THR A 491 43.18 2.96 -35.80
CA THR A 491 42.08 2.42 -34.98
C THR A 491 40.72 2.70 -35.57
N PHE A 492 40.49 3.93 -36.06
CA PHE A 492 39.22 4.30 -36.68
C PHE A 492 38.94 3.49 -37.96
N LYS A 493 39.97 3.26 -38.79
CA LYS A 493 39.85 2.46 -40.02
C LYS A 493 39.45 1.02 -39.71
N VAL A 494 40.17 0.36 -38.80
CA VAL A 494 39.89 -1.03 -38.39
C VAL A 494 38.50 -1.13 -37.75
N LEU A 495 38.11 -0.19 -36.88
CA LEU A 495 36.80 -0.18 -36.25
C LEU A 495 35.65 0.00 -37.26
N THR A 496 35.83 0.87 -38.25
CA THR A 496 34.84 1.10 -39.31
C THR A 496 34.69 -0.13 -40.20
N GLU A 497 35.81 -0.77 -40.55
CA GLU A 497 35.83 -2.03 -41.31
C GLU A 497 35.16 -3.16 -40.54
N TYR A 498 35.47 -3.30 -39.25
CA TYR A 498 34.83 -4.26 -38.34
C TYR A 498 33.31 -4.08 -38.34
N HIS A 499 32.82 -2.87 -38.06
CA HIS A 499 31.39 -2.57 -38.05
C HIS A 499 30.72 -2.89 -39.40
N ALA A 500 31.33 -2.50 -40.52
CA ALA A 500 30.79 -2.77 -41.84
C ALA A 500 30.70 -4.29 -42.13
N THR A 501 31.69 -5.07 -41.72
CA THR A 501 31.69 -6.53 -41.87
C THR A 501 30.67 -7.18 -40.94
N THR A 502 30.54 -6.74 -39.68
CA THR A 502 29.50 -7.22 -38.75
C THR A 502 28.10 -6.96 -39.27
N VAL A 503 27.83 -5.76 -39.80
CA VAL A 503 26.52 -5.43 -40.41
C VAL A 503 26.23 -6.34 -41.61
N LYS A 504 27.23 -6.63 -42.45
CA LYS A 504 27.08 -7.58 -43.57
C LYS A 504 26.77 -9.01 -43.08
N VAL A 505 27.43 -9.49 -42.03
CA VAL A 505 27.16 -10.82 -41.44
C VAL A 505 25.72 -10.88 -40.93
N LEU A 506 25.28 -9.89 -40.15
CA LEU A 506 23.91 -9.83 -39.63
C LEU A 506 22.85 -9.71 -40.73
N ALA A 507 23.14 -8.98 -41.81
CA ALA A 507 22.24 -8.87 -42.96
C ALA A 507 22.12 -10.20 -43.72
N LEU A 508 23.22 -10.93 -43.92
CA LEU A 508 23.20 -12.27 -44.51
C LEU A 508 22.44 -13.26 -43.63
N GLN A 509 22.64 -13.19 -42.31
CA GLN A 509 21.94 -14.03 -41.34
C GLN A 509 20.42 -13.77 -41.33
N ALA A 510 20.00 -12.51 -41.46
CA ALA A 510 18.58 -12.16 -41.53
C ALA A 510 17.92 -12.55 -42.86
N ALA A 511 18.69 -12.63 -43.95
CA ALA A 511 18.23 -13.05 -45.28
C ALA A 511 18.19 -14.57 -45.46
N ALA A 512 18.86 -15.34 -44.59
CA ALA A 512 18.88 -16.79 -44.60
C ALA A 512 17.57 -17.37 -44.04
N THR A 513 16.48 -17.29 -44.80
CA THR A 513 15.21 -17.94 -44.47
C THR A 513 15.15 -19.33 -45.09
N GLY A 514 15.70 -20.33 -44.40
CA GLY A 514 15.31 -21.75 -44.50
C GLY A 514 15.54 -22.52 -45.81
N ASP A 515 15.75 -21.88 -46.95
CA ASP A 515 16.07 -22.56 -48.22
C ASP A 515 17.58 -22.50 -48.50
N GLU A 516 18.10 -23.68 -48.82
CA GLU A 516 19.51 -24.03 -49.03
C GLU A 516 20.14 -23.22 -50.17
N ASP A 517 20.81 -22.11 -49.85
CA ASP A 517 21.78 -21.45 -50.73
C ASP A 517 23.19 -21.59 -50.12
N ASP A 518 23.93 -22.62 -50.52
CA ASP A 518 25.34 -22.88 -50.16
C ASP A 518 26.21 -21.60 -50.27
N CYS A 519 25.97 -20.80 -51.31
CA CYS A 519 26.72 -19.58 -51.57
C CYS A 519 26.52 -18.45 -50.54
N ALA A 520 25.36 -18.39 -49.87
CA ALA A 520 25.09 -17.35 -48.86
C ALA A 520 25.70 -17.74 -47.50
N SER A 521 25.65 -19.03 -47.18
CA SER A 521 26.28 -19.62 -45.99
C SER A 521 27.80 -19.49 -46.06
N ASP A 522 28.42 -19.82 -47.20
CA ASP A 522 29.87 -19.70 -47.40
C ASP A 522 30.37 -18.26 -47.25
N ARG A 523 29.65 -17.30 -47.86
CA ARG A 523 29.98 -15.85 -47.73
C ARG A 523 29.79 -15.32 -46.31
N MET A 524 28.88 -15.91 -45.54
CA MET A 524 28.69 -15.57 -44.12
C MET A 524 29.84 -16.13 -43.28
N LEU A 525 30.26 -17.37 -43.54
CA LEU A 525 31.35 -18.05 -42.85
C LEU A 525 32.68 -17.34 -43.10
N GLU A 526 33.00 -17.03 -44.37
CA GLU A 526 34.20 -16.27 -44.75
C GLU A 526 34.29 -14.91 -44.03
N LYS A 527 33.18 -14.16 -43.97
CA LYS A 527 33.14 -12.87 -43.26
C LYS A 527 33.24 -13.01 -41.75
N LYS A 528 32.72 -14.10 -41.19
CA LYS A 528 32.82 -14.38 -39.77
C LYS A 528 34.25 -14.76 -39.38
N GLU A 529 34.91 -15.57 -40.21
CA GLU A 529 36.32 -15.92 -40.09
C GLU A 529 37.22 -14.67 -40.19
N ASP A 530 36.95 -13.76 -41.15
CA ASP A 530 37.67 -12.48 -41.25
C ASP A 530 37.51 -11.60 -39.98
N LEU A 531 36.33 -11.62 -39.36
CA LEU A 531 36.10 -10.94 -38.09
C LEU A 531 36.88 -11.59 -36.93
N GLU A 532 36.93 -12.92 -36.87
CA GLU A 532 37.54 -13.69 -35.77
C GLU A 532 39.07 -13.74 -35.85
N GLU A 533 39.62 -14.00 -37.03
CA GLU A 533 41.05 -14.27 -37.19
C GLU A 533 41.88 -13.02 -37.44
N ARG A 534 41.32 -12.01 -38.14
CA ARG A 534 42.05 -10.79 -38.52
C ARG A 534 41.60 -9.57 -37.72
N LEU A 535 40.33 -9.18 -37.86
CA LEU A 535 39.88 -7.88 -37.39
C LEU A 535 39.73 -7.81 -35.87
N MET A 536 39.29 -8.88 -35.20
CA MET A 536 39.13 -8.88 -33.73
C MET A 536 40.47 -8.80 -33.00
N PRO A 537 41.50 -9.61 -33.29
CA PRO A 537 42.80 -9.51 -32.63
C PRO A 537 43.46 -8.14 -32.84
N GLU A 538 43.38 -7.61 -34.07
CA GLU A 538 43.90 -6.28 -34.41
C GLU A 538 43.18 -5.20 -33.60
N LEU A 539 41.85 -5.21 -33.56
CA LEU A 539 41.06 -4.21 -32.83
C LEU A 539 41.23 -4.35 -31.31
N LYS A 540 41.35 -5.56 -30.77
CA LYS A 540 41.69 -5.79 -29.35
C LYS A 540 43.03 -5.15 -29.00
N SER A 541 44.05 -5.34 -29.84
CA SER A 541 45.39 -4.79 -29.59
C SER A 541 45.40 -3.25 -29.57
N LEU A 542 44.61 -2.64 -30.46
CA LEU A 542 44.48 -1.19 -30.59
C LEU A 542 43.66 -0.59 -29.45
N ALA A 543 42.56 -1.23 -29.04
CA ALA A 543 41.68 -0.73 -27.98
C ALA A 543 42.24 -0.90 -26.56
N LEU A 544 43.03 -1.95 -26.33
CA LEU A 544 43.68 -2.23 -25.04
C LEU A 544 45.05 -1.53 -24.90
N GLY A 545 45.53 -0.87 -25.95
CA GLY A 545 46.82 -0.18 -25.93
C GLY A 545 48.03 -1.12 -25.85
N THR A 546 47.90 -2.36 -26.33
CA THR A 546 49.02 -3.34 -26.37
C THR A 546 49.88 -3.23 -27.62
N SER A 547 49.53 -2.33 -28.55
CA SER A 547 50.39 -2.01 -29.69
C SER A 547 51.57 -1.18 -29.20
N LYS A 548 52.72 -1.85 -29.07
CA LYS A 548 54.03 -1.25 -28.80
C LYS A 548 54.20 0.01 -29.66
N GLU A 549 54.48 1.13 -28.99
CA GLU A 549 55.21 2.22 -29.63
C GLU A 549 56.47 1.61 -30.28
N GLN A 550 56.57 1.74 -31.59
CA GLN A 550 57.81 1.60 -32.35
C GLN A 550 58.09 2.92 -33.04
#